data_AF-A0A0P6XBE3-F1
#
_entry.id   AF-A0A0P6XBE3-F1
#
_cell.length_a   1.000
_cell.length_b   1.000
_cell.length_c   1.000
_cell.angle_alpha   90.00
_cell.angle_beta   90.00
_cell.angle_gamma   90.00
#
_symmetry.space_group_name_H-M   'P 1'
#
loop_
_entity.id
_entity.type
_entity.pdbx_description
1 polymer ?
#
loop_
_entity_poly.entity_id
_entity_poly.type
_entity_poly.pdbx_seq_one_letter_code
_entity_poly.pdbx_strand_id
1 'polypeptide(L)'
;MNSFLMVAGLLTMLMAVAHSVLGERLILRPLARQIQTTSNKLLQSRLPTLRFTWHITSILGLAMAWLFFDCAQQTNLAASHITLLRTSSIAFLLCFGVALIGSRAKHPSWLVFLIIASLTWLSTT
;
A
#
# COMPACT_ATOMS: atom_id res chain seq x y z
N MET A 1 -6.18 -23.62 1.78
CA MET A 1 -6.00 -22.30 1.13
C MET A 1 -7.07 -21.34 1.65
N ASN A 2 -6.66 -20.21 2.23
CA ASN A 2 -7.58 -19.18 2.70
C ASN A 2 -7.88 -18.18 1.57
N SER A 3 -9.11 -18.20 1.05
CA SER A 3 -9.53 -17.36 -0.08
C SER A 3 -9.50 -15.86 0.26
N PHE A 4 -9.83 -15.47 1.49
CA PHE A 4 -9.79 -14.08 1.92
C PHE A 4 -8.36 -13.52 1.88
N LEU A 5 -7.37 -14.28 2.38
CA LEU A 5 -5.96 -13.88 2.32
C LEU A 5 -5.41 -13.85 0.90
N MET A 6 -5.85 -14.76 0.04
CA MET A 6 -5.44 -14.74 -1.37
C MET A 6 -5.91 -13.46 -2.06
N VAL A 7 -7.17 -13.06 -1.84
CA VAL A 7 -7.71 -11.82 -2.39
C VAL A 7 -7.04 -10.60 -1.75
N ALA A 8 -6.84 -10.60 -0.43
CA ALA A 8 -6.15 -9.51 0.27
C ALA A 8 -4.70 -9.33 -0.25
N GLY A 9 -3.97 -10.43 -0.45
CA GLY A 9 -2.62 -10.42 -1.04
C GLY A 9 -2.62 -9.87 -2.46
N LEU A 10 -3.55 -10.33 -3.30
CA LEU A 10 -3.66 -9.85 -4.68
C LEU A 10 -3.98 -8.34 -4.75
N LEU A 11 -4.94 -7.87 -3.95
CA LEU A 11 -5.27 -6.45 -3.86
C LEU A 11 -4.08 -5.62 -3.36
N THR A 12 -3.38 -6.11 -2.34
CA THR A 12 -2.18 -5.44 -1.80
C THR A 12 -1.07 -5.34 -2.85
N MET A 13 -0.85 -6.42 -3.61
CA MET A 13 0.13 -6.44 -4.71
C MET A 13 -0.24 -5.46 -5.82
N LEU A 14 -1.49 -5.51 -6.31
CA LEU A 14 -1.97 -4.60 -7.36
C LEU A 14 -1.90 -3.14 -6.90
N MET A 15 -2.29 -2.86 -5.66
CA MET A 15 -2.18 -1.53 -5.07
C MET A 15 -0.74 -1.05 -5.00
N ALA A 16 0.21 -1.89 -4.58
CA ALA A 16 1.63 -1.54 -4.51
C ALA A 16 2.22 -1.25 -5.89
N VAL A 17 1.90 -2.07 -6.89
CA VAL A 17 2.31 -1.84 -8.29
C VAL A 17 1.69 -0.57 -8.83
N ALA A 18 0.38 -0.37 -8.63
CA ALA A 18 -0.34 0.82 -9.08
C ALA A 18 0.22 2.09 -8.43
N HIS A 19 0.52 2.06 -7.12
CA HIS A 19 1.15 3.18 -6.42
C HIS A 19 2.47 3.56 -7.09
N SER A 20 3.37 2.60 -7.31
CA SER A 20 4.66 2.84 -7.97
C SER A 20 4.51 3.37 -9.40
N VAL A 21 3.76 2.67 -10.25
CA VAL A 21 3.67 2.96 -11.68
C VAL A 21 2.87 4.22 -11.96
N LEU A 22 1.67 4.33 -11.38
CA LEU A 22 0.80 5.49 -11.60
C LEU A 22 1.37 6.73 -10.93
N GLY A 23 1.97 6.60 -9.74
CA GLY A 23 2.61 7.74 -9.09
C GLY A 23 3.82 8.27 -9.84
N GLU A 24 4.67 7.40 -10.37
CA GLU A 24 5.79 7.86 -11.21
C GLU A 24 5.28 8.53 -12.49
N ARG A 25 4.27 7.95 -13.17
CA ARG A 25 3.76 8.48 -14.44
C ARG A 25 2.94 9.76 -14.29
N LEU A 26 2.08 9.84 -13.28
CA LEU A 26 1.08 10.91 -13.13
C LEU A 26 1.54 12.03 -12.20
N ILE A 27 2.48 11.77 -11.28
CA ILE A 27 2.90 12.75 -10.26
C ILE A 27 4.38 13.09 -10.44
N LEU A 28 5.27 12.11 -10.28
CA LEU A 28 6.72 12.39 -10.16
C LEU A 28 7.35 12.80 -11.48
N ARG A 29 6.97 12.20 -12.62
CA ARG A 29 7.47 12.63 -13.95
C ARG A 29 6.98 14.02 -14.34
N PRO A 30 5.68 14.36 -14.26
CA PRO A 30 5.22 15.73 -14.52
C PRO A 30 5.89 16.75 -13.58
N LEU A 31 5.99 16.42 -12.28
CA LEU A 31 6.65 17.27 -11.30
C LEU A 31 8.12 17.49 -11.64
N ALA A 32 8.85 16.43 -12.02
CA ALA A 32 10.24 16.53 -12.44
C ALA A 32 10.43 17.45 -13.66
N ARG A 33 9.54 17.36 -14.65
CA ARG A 33 9.56 18.25 -15.84
C ARG A 33 9.31 19.70 -15.45
N GLN A 34 8.32 19.97 -14.60
CA GLN A 34 8.02 21.33 -14.12
C GLN A 34 9.15 21.92 -13.27
N ILE A 35 9.83 21.10 -12.48
CA ILE A 35 10.98 21.50 -11.67
C ILE A 35 12.17 21.91 -12.55
N GLN A 36 12.40 21.23 -13.68
CA GLN A 36 13.48 21.56 -14.61
C GLN A 36 13.29 22.95 -15.25
N THR A 37 12.05 23.38 -15.46
CA THR A 37 11.74 24.71 -16.01
C THR A 37 11.69 25.82 -14.95
N THR A 38 11.78 25.48 -13.66
CA THR A 38 11.65 26.43 -12.55
C THR A 38 12.96 26.56 -11.78
N SER A 39 13.40 27.77 -11.44
CA SER A 39 14.64 28.00 -10.65
C SER A 39 14.53 27.64 -9.15
N ASN A 40 13.61 26.74 -8.77
CA ASN A 40 13.41 26.34 -7.37
C ASN A 40 14.41 25.25 -6.96
N LYS A 41 15.62 25.68 -6.56
CA LYS A 41 16.73 24.80 -6.13
C LYS A 41 16.36 23.89 -4.95
N LEU A 42 15.48 24.32 -4.05
CA LEU A 42 15.03 23.51 -2.91
C LEU A 42 14.18 22.32 -3.37
N LEU A 43 13.28 22.54 -4.32
CA LEU A 43 12.43 21.47 -4.83
C LEU A 43 13.23 20.48 -5.69
N GLN A 44 14.23 20.98 -6.44
CA GLN A 44 15.18 20.15 -7.19
C GLN A 44 15.93 19.15 -6.30
N SER A 45 16.43 19.59 -5.13
CA SER A 45 17.17 18.71 -4.21
C SER A 45 16.29 17.70 -3.48
N ARG A 46 14.98 17.97 -3.33
CA ARG A 46 14.02 17.08 -2.64
C ARG A 46 13.38 16.04 -3.57
N LEU A 47 13.40 16.26 -4.88
CA LEU A 47 12.77 15.36 -5.86
C LEU A 47 13.28 13.90 -5.78
N PRO A 48 14.59 13.62 -5.63
CA PRO A 48 15.07 12.25 -5.45
C PRO A 48 14.51 11.59 -4.19
N THR A 49 14.43 12.33 -3.06
CA THR A 49 13.84 11.82 -1.82
C THR A 49 12.36 11.48 -2.01
N LEU A 50 11.59 12.33 -2.71
CA LEU A 50 10.19 12.06 -3.04
C LEU A 50 10.03 10.78 -3.85
N ARG A 51 10.84 10.61 -4.92
CA ARG A 51 10.83 9.37 -5.73
C ARG A 51 11.21 8.14 -4.90
N PHE A 52 12.27 8.25 -4.11
CA PHE A 52 12.76 7.16 -3.28
C PHE A 52 11.71 6.69 -2.28
N THR A 53 11.12 7.61 -1.51
CA THR A 53 10.07 7.28 -0.52
C THR A 53 8.85 6.67 -1.21
N TRP A 54 8.50 7.14 -2.42
CA TRP A 54 7.40 6.61 -3.21
C TRP A 54 7.58 5.15 -3.65
N HIS A 55 8.80 4.75 -4.01
CA HIS A 55 9.08 3.37 -4.41
C HIS A 55 9.28 2.45 -3.21
N ILE A 56 9.86 2.94 -2.10
CA ILE A 56 10.03 2.14 -0.88
C ILE A 56 8.68 1.66 -0.33
N THR A 57 7.68 2.53 -0.25
CA THR A 57 6.34 2.14 0.22
C THR A 57 5.73 1.05 -0.67
N SER A 58 5.98 1.09 -1.98
CA SER A 58 5.55 0.06 -2.93
C SER A 58 6.26 -1.27 -2.68
N ILE A 59 7.57 -1.26 -2.43
CA ILE A 59 8.36 -2.46 -2.10
C ILE A 59 7.86 -3.09 -0.79
N LEU A 60 7.62 -2.28 0.24
CA LEU A 60 7.05 -2.75 1.50
C LEU A 60 5.63 -3.33 1.31
N GLY A 61 4.82 -2.72 0.44
CA GLY A 61 3.50 -3.25 0.07
C GLY A 61 3.59 -4.62 -0.61
N LEU A 62 4.54 -4.81 -1.54
CA LEU A 62 4.78 -6.10 -2.18
C LEU A 62 5.24 -7.17 -1.18
N ALA A 63 6.12 -6.80 -0.25
CA ALA A 63 6.53 -7.71 0.82
C ALA A 63 5.34 -8.14 1.69
N MET A 64 4.45 -7.20 2.05
CA MET A 64 3.23 -7.52 2.80
C MET A 64 2.28 -8.43 2.01
N ALA A 65 2.13 -8.20 0.70
CA ALA A 65 1.35 -9.08 -0.17
C ALA A 65 1.90 -10.51 -0.17
N TRP A 66 3.22 -10.67 -0.19
CA TRP A 66 3.86 -11.98 -0.12
C TRP A 66 3.59 -12.69 1.21
N LEU A 67 3.62 -11.96 2.34
CA LEU A 67 3.25 -12.50 3.65
C LEU A 67 1.79 -13.00 3.66
N PHE A 68 0.88 -12.28 3.01
CA PHE A 68 -0.51 -12.73 2.87
C PHE A 68 -0.64 -13.98 2.00
N PHE A 69 0.10 -14.08 0.90
CA PHE A 69 0.12 -15.30 0.08
C PHE A 69 0.68 -16.50 0.83
N ASP A 70 1.77 -16.32 1.58
CA ASP A 70 2.35 -17.38 2.41
C ASP A 70 1.36 -17.87 3.48
N CYS A 71 0.73 -16.94 4.21
CA CYS A 71 -0.31 -17.27 5.18
C CYS A 71 -1.54 -17.93 4.53
N ALA A 72 -1.88 -17.55 3.29
CA ALA A 72 -3.01 -18.13 2.57
C ALA A 72 -2.83 -19.61 2.24
N GLN A 73 -1.60 -20.11 2.15
CA GLN A 73 -1.29 -21.52 1.87
C GLN A 73 -1.32 -22.39 3.12
N GLN A 74 -1.25 -21.80 4.32
CA GLN A 74 -1.26 -22.56 5.56
C GLN A 74 -2.62 -23.24 5.80
N THR A 75 -2.60 -24.52 6.14
CA THR A 75 -3.82 -25.28 6.47
C THR A 75 -4.37 -24.86 7.83
N ASN A 76 -3.48 -24.57 8.80
CA ASN A 76 -3.82 -24.09 10.13
C ASN A 76 -2.92 -22.90 10.48
N LEU A 77 -3.51 -21.79 10.91
CA LEU A 77 -2.77 -20.61 11.33
C LEU A 77 -2.29 -20.78 12.77
N ALA A 78 -0.98 -20.74 12.99
CA ALA A 78 -0.43 -20.61 14.34
C ALA A 78 -0.78 -19.25 14.97
N ALA A 79 -0.72 -19.15 16.31
CA ALA A 79 -1.02 -17.91 17.04
C ALA A 79 -0.17 -16.69 16.61
N SER A 80 1.08 -16.93 16.18
CA SER A 80 1.95 -15.91 15.61
C SER A 80 1.40 -15.34 14.29
N HIS A 81 0.90 -16.20 13.40
CA HIS A 81 0.26 -15.76 12.15
C HIS A 81 -1.01 -14.95 12.42
N ILE A 82 -1.83 -15.37 13.37
CA ILE A 82 -3.04 -14.63 13.75
C ILE A 82 -2.68 -13.23 14.24
N THR A 83 -1.65 -13.12 15.09
CA THR A 83 -1.16 -11.83 15.58
C THR A 83 -0.65 -10.95 14.43
N LEU A 84 0.15 -11.53 13.52
CA LEU A 84 0.63 -10.83 12.31
C LEU A 84 -0.53 -10.31 11.46
N LEU A 85 -1.52 -11.15 11.16
CA LEU A 85 -2.66 -10.78 10.32
C LEU A 85 -3.54 -9.70 10.98
N ARG A 86 -3.81 -9.80 12.28
CA ARG A 86 -4.58 -8.79 13.02
C ARG A 86 -3.85 -7.45 13.10
N THR A 87 -2.55 -7.47 13.36
CA THR A 87 -1.73 -6.24 13.37
C THR A 87 -1.65 -5.59 11.99
N SER A 88 -1.47 -6.39 10.94
CA SER A 88 -1.56 -5.92 9.54
C SER A 88 -2.93 -5.34 9.22
N SER A 89 -4.02 -5.98 9.64
CA SER A 89 -5.39 -5.46 9.46
C SER A 89 -5.57 -4.10 10.12
N ILE A 90 -5.08 -3.92 11.36
CA ILE A 90 -5.16 -2.64 12.07
C ILE A 90 -4.32 -1.58 11.32
N ALA A 91 -3.12 -1.93 10.85
CA ALA A 91 -2.29 -1.02 10.06
C ALA A 91 -3.00 -0.55 8.78
N PHE A 92 -3.63 -1.46 8.04
CA PHE A 92 -4.42 -1.11 6.86
C PHE A 92 -5.65 -0.26 7.19
N LEU A 93 -6.28 -0.46 8.34
CA LEU A 93 -7.38 0.38 8.82
C LEU A 93 -6.91 1.81 9.16
N LEU A 94 -5.72 1.95 9.74
CA LEU A 94 -5.09 3.26 9.97
C LEU A 94 -4.76 3.93 8.63
N CYS A 95 -4.22 3.18 7.66
CA CYS A 95 -4.00 3.69 6.29
C CYS A 95 -5.31 4.14 5.63
N PHE A 96 -6.41 3.41 5.83
CA PHE A 96 -7.75 3.83 5.41
C PHE A 96 -8.11 5.18 6.00
N GLY A 97 -7.97 5.36 7.33
CA GLY A 97 -8.26 6.64 7.99
C GLY A 97 -7.43 7.81 7.43
N VAL A 98 -6.12 7.61 7.27
CA VAL A 98 -5.21 8.61 6.69
C VAL A 98 -5.60 8.93 5.24
N ALA A 99 -5.90 7.92 4.42
CA ALA A 99 -6.29 8.12 3.03
C ALA A 99 -7.65 8.82 2.90
N LEU A 100 -8.63 8.46 3.73
CA LEU A 100 -9.97 9.04 3.73
C LEU A 100 -9.91 10.52 4.10
N ILE A 101 -9.24 10.85 5.21
CA ILE A 101 -9.13 12.23 5.71
C ILE A 101 -8.23 13.05 4.78
N GLY A 102 -7.05 12.55 4.43
CA GLY A 102 -6.06 13.25 3.62
C GLY A 102 -6.53 13.55 2.20
N SER A 103 -7.28 12.62 1.58
CA SER A 103 -7.85 12.84 0.24
C SER A 103 -9.23 13.50 0.25
N ARG A 104 -9.81 13.74 1.44
CA ARG A 104 -11.21 14.16 1.60
C ARG A 104 -12.18 13.24 0.84
N ALA A 105 -11.94 11.93 0.94
CA ALA A 105 -12.64 10.86 0.23
C ALA A 105 -12.61 10.93 -1.31
N LYS A 106 -11.83 11.84 -1.92
CA LYS A 106 -11.78 12.00 -3.38
C LYS A 106 -10.87 10.99 -4.07
N HIS A 107 -9.96 10.36 -3.33
CA HIS A 107 -9.03 9.38 -3.88
C HIS A 107 -9.50 7.96 -3.51
N PRO A 108 -9.75 7.06 -4.47
CA PRO A 108 -10.40 5.76 -4.22
C PRO A 108 -9.56 4.79 -3.38
N SER A 109 -8.29 5.11 -3.08
CA SER A 109 -7.41 4.24 -2.27
C SER A 109 -7.95 3.94 -0.87
N TRP A 110 -8.74 4.83 -0.28
CA TRP A 110 -9.34 4.55 1.05
C TRP A 110 -10.18 3.27 1.00
N LEU A 111 -10.93 3.05 -0.07
CA LEU A 111 -11.80 1.88 -0.22
C LEU A 111 -10.96 0.61 -0.36
N VAL A 112 -9.85 0.66 -1.11
CA VAL A 112 -8.91 -0.46 -1.25
C VAL A 112 -8.31 -0.84 0.10
N PHE A 113 -7.84 0.14 0.89
CA PHE A 113 -7.31 -0.13 2.23
C PHE A 113 -8.35 -0.74 3.18
N LEU A 114 -9.59 -0.25 3.13
CA LEU A 114 -10.68 -0.80 3.94
C LEU A 114 -10.97 -2.26 3.56
N ILE A 115 -11.06 -2.58 2.27
CA ILE A 115 -11.29 -3.97 1.81
C ILE A 115 -10.16 -4.89 2.27
N ILE A 116 -8.89 -4.48 2.10
CA ILE A 116 -7.74 -5.29 2.53
C ILE A 116 -7.80 -5.52 4.05
N ALA A 117 -8.08 -4.49 4.84
CA ALA A 117 -8.24 -4.62 6.29
C ALA A 117 -9.34 -5.62 6.65
N SER A 118 -10.55 -5.46 6.09
CA SER A 118 -11.68 -6.35 6.38
C SER A 118 -11.40 -7.80 6.00
N LEU A 119 -10.85 -8.06 4.80
CA LEU A 119 -10.51 -9.42 4.36
C LEU A 119 -9.43 -10.06 5.26
N THR A 120 -8.42 -9.27 5.64
CA THR A 120 -7.36 -9.75 6.53
C THR A 120 -7.91 -10.08 7.92
N TRP A 121 -8.81 -9.26 8.47
CA TRP A 121 -9.44 -9.53 9.76
C TRP A 121 -10.28 -10.81 9.73
N LEU A 122 -11.16 -10.94 8.74
CA LEU A 122 -12.04 -12.11 8.55
C LEU A 122 -11.26 -13.40 8.30
N SER A 123 -10.01 -13.32 7.84
CA SER A 123 -9.17 -14.51 7.72
C SER A 123 -8.71 -15.10 9.06
N THR A 124 -8.87 -14.35 10.16
CA THR A 124 -8.41 -14.73 11.52
C THR A 124 -9.54 -15.05 12.49
N THR A 125 -10.78 -15.10 11.99
CA THR A 125 -11.99 -15.48 12.72
C THR A 125 -12.36 -16.91 12.37
#